data_AF-H0EH08-F1
#
_entry.id   AF-H0EH08-F1
#
_cell.length_a   1.000
_cell.length_b   1.000
_cell.length_c   1.000
_cell.angle_alpha   90.00
_cell.angle_beta   90.00
_cell.angle_gamma   90.00
#
_symmetry.space_group_name_H-M   'P 1'
#
loop_
_entity.id
_entity.type
_entity.pdbx_description
1 polymer ?
#
loop_
_entity_poly.entity_id
_entity_poly.type
_entity_poly.pdbx_seq_one_letter_code
_entity_poly.pdbx_strand_id
1 'polypeptide(L)'
;MPECNFFVRNGYCSNGDECLYLHIDPNSKLPPCPHYDKGFCPLGPNCSKKHVRKILCEFYLAGFCPDGKTCKKAHPRWPTDLPKPTVRVERDPEEVAEEQRILRENAEREEEREREKFGGGEGGGRGRGRWHGGGGFGGGRGRGGGDQRRQRGRGHY
;
A
#
# COMPACT_ATOMS: atom_id res chain seq x y z
N MET A 1 -4.38 16.33 1.03
CA MET A 1 -3.59 15.47 1.93
C MET A 1 -3.75 14.02 1.46
N PRO A 2 -2.67 13.24 1.28
CA PRO A 2 -2.77 11.83 0.84
C PRO A 2 -3.30 10.90 1.94
N GLU A 3 -3.72 9.68 1.56
CA GLU A 3 -4.27 8.67 2.46
C GLU A 3 -3.19 7.92 3.25
N CYS A 4 -3.50 7.53 4.49
CA CYS A 4 -2.59 6.79 5.36
C CYS A 4 -2.53 5.33 4.94
N ASN A 5 -1.40 4.89 4.38
CA ASN A 5 -1.21 3.49 3.96
C ASN A 5 -1.34 2.49 5.11
N PHE A 6 -0.89 2.86 6.33
CA PHE A 6 -1.00 2.00 7.51
C PHE A 6 -2.45 1.81 7.94
N PHE A 7 -3.23 2.90 7.99
CA PHE A 7 -4.63 2.82 8.36
C PHE A 7 -5.47 2.04 7.33
N VAL A 8 -5.23 2.24 6.03
CA VAL A 8 -5.97 1.55 4.96
C VAL A 8 -5.71 0.03 4.97
N ARG A 9 -4.49 -0.41 5.31
CA ARG A 9 -4.11 -1.84 5.31
C ARG A 9 -4.46 -2.54 6.62
N ASN A 10 -4.17 -1.90 7.74
CA ASN A 10 -4.21 -2.53 9.06
C ASN A 10 -5.44 -2.12 9.87
N GLY A 11 -6.17 -1.07 9.45
CA GLY A 11 -7.29 -0.50 10.21
C GLY A 11 -6.86 0.34 11.42
N TYR A 12 -5.55 0.49 11.66
CA TYR A 12 -4.99 1.32 12.72
C TYR A 12 -3.68 1.96 12.26
N CYS A 13 -3.33 3.10 12.87
CA CYS A 13 -2.06 3.79 12.64
C CYS A 13 -1.41 4.10 13.98
N SER A 14 -0.09 3.91 14.09
CA SER A 14 0.67 4.19 15.32
C SER A 14 0.62 5.66 15.74
N ASN A 15 0.42 6.57 14.79
CA ASN A 15 0.27 8.00 15.03
C ASN A 15 -1.15 8.39 15.50
N GLY A 16 -2.08 7.43 15.60
CA GLY A 16 -3.46 7.67 16.04
C GLY A 16 -4.17 8.74 15.21
N ASP A 17 -5.04 9.51 15.86
CA ASP A 17 -5.84 10.56 15.22
C ASP A 17 -5.03 11.82 14.84
N GLU A 18 -3.79 11.93 15.31
CA GLU A 18 -2.86 13.03 14.98
C GLU A 18 -2.03 12.73 13.72
N CYS A 19 -2.34 11.65 13.01
CA CYS A 19 -1.65 11.30 11.78
C CYS A 19 -1.81 12.41 10.72
N LEU A 20 -0.68 12.83 10.12
CA LEU A 20 -0.67 13.78 9.01
C LEU A 20 -1.41 13.27 7.76
N TYR A 21 -1.69 11.97 7.68
CA TYR A 21 -2.34 11.34 6.54
C TYR A 21 -3.79 10.98 6.85
N LEU A 22 -4.66 11.02 5.84
CA LEU A 22 -6.09 10.81 6.02
C LEU A 22 -6.40 9.34 6.37
N HIS A 23 -7.13 9.13 7.47
CA HIS A 23 -7.69 7.83 7.85
C HIS A 23 -9.05 7.64 7.17
N ILE A 24 -9.09 6.79 6.13
CA ILE A 24 -10.34 6.41 5.44
C ILE A 24 -10.64 4.96 5.78
N ASP A 25 -11.87 4.70 6.25
CA ASP A 25 -12.33 3.32 6.45
C ASP A 25 -12.32 2.54 5.14
N PRO A 26 -11.70 1.35 5.09
CA PRO A 26 -11.65 0.54 3.88
C PRO A 26 -13.04 0.17 3.36
N ASN A 27 -14.02 0.03 4.26
CA ASN A 27 -15.42 -0.23 3.93
C ASN A 27 -16.09 0.94 3.18
N SER A 28 -15.65 2.17 3.43
CA SER A 28 -16.25 3.36 2.80
C SER A 28 -15.87 3.50 1.32
N LYS A 29 -14.70 2.95 0.94
CA LYS A 29 -14.12 2.99 -0.42
C LYS A 29 -14.62 1.85 -1.33
N LEU A 30 -15.41 0.91 -0.81
CA LEU A 30 -15.93 -0.21 -1.60
C LEU A 30 -16.80 0.30 -2.76
N PRO A 31 -16.56 -0.19 -4.00
CA PRO A 31 -17.38 0.20 -5.14
C PRO A 31 -18.84 -0.26 -4.93
N PRO A 32 -19.82 0.46 -5.49
CA PRO A 32 -21.23 0.07 -5.41
C PRO A 32 -21.45 -1.29 -6.09
N CYS A 33 -22.37 -2.08 -5.53
CA CYS A 33 -22.71 -3.38 -6.07
C CYS A 33 -23.58 -3.23 -7.33
N PRO A 34 -23.13 -3.72 -8.50
CA PRO A 34 -23.90 -3.62 -9.73
C PRO A 34 -25.16 -4.50 -9.74
N HIS A 35 -25.24 -5.49 -8.83
CA HIS A 35 -26.46 -6.27 -8.64
C HIS A 35 -27.49 -5.49 -7.83
N TYR A 36 -27.05 -4.90 -6.72
CA TYR A 36 -27.92 -4.08 -5.88
C TYR A 36 -28.42 -2.81 -6.60
N ASP A 37 -27.65 -2.25 -7.52
CA ASP A 37 -28.09 -1.14 -8.37
C ASP A 37 -29.29 -1.50 -9.27
N LYS A 38 -29.52 -2.79 -9.57
CA LYS A 38 -30.75 -3.26 -10.25
C LYS A 38 -31.95 -3.42 -9.31
N GLY A 39 -31.74 -3.21 -8.01
CA GLY A 39 -32.72 -3.36 -6.94
C GLY A 39 -32.45 -4.54 -6.01
N PHE A 40 -31.74 -5.58 -6.46
CA PHE A 40 -31.53 -6.80 -5.66
C PHE A 40 -30.16 -7.44 -5.90
N CYS A 41 -29.46 -7.75 -4.80
CA CYS A 41 -28.23 -8.54 -4.81
C CYS A 41 -28.50 -9.88 -4.13
N PRO A 42 -28.17 -11.03 -4.75
CA PRO A 42 -28.45 -12.34 -4.19
C PRO A 42 -27.65 -12.64 -2.91
N LEU A 43 -26.53 -11.94 -2.69
CA LEU A 43 -25.72 -12.10 -1.48
C LEU A 43 -26.19 -11.25 -0.29
N GLY A 44 -27.15 -10.34 -0.51
CA GLY A 44 -27.68 -9.50 0.56
C GLY A 44 -26.57 -8.76 1.35
N PRO A 45 -26.64 -8.72 2.69
CA PRO A 45 -25.66 -7.99 3.51
C PRO A 45 -24.23 -8.56 3.40
N ASN A 46 -24.07 -9.81 2.96
CA ASN A 46 -22.79 -10.48 2.87
C ASN A 46 -22.07 -10.20 1.54
N CYS A 47 -22.53 -9.24 0.74
CA CYS A 47 -21.86 -8.87 -0.51
C CYS A 47 -20.54 -8.15 -0.24
N SER A 48 -19.49 -8.47 -1.01
CA SER A 48 -18.20 -7.78 -0.98
C SER A 48 -18.26 -6.31 -1.39
N LYS A 49 -19.33 -5.92 -2.09
CA LYS A 49 -19.52 -4.56 -2.64
C LYS A 49 -20.55 -3.79 -1.83
N LYS A 50 -20.46 -2.45 -1.88
CA LYS A 50 -21.33 -1.56 -1.12
C LYS A 50 -22.76 -1.59 -1.66
N HIS A 51 -23.74 -1.80 -0.78
CA HIS A 51 -25.16 -1.68 -1.11
C HIS A 51 -25.66 -0.28 -0.77
N VAL A 52 -26.01 0.50 -1.79
CA VAL A 52 -26.57 1.85 -1.64
C VAL A 52 -28.04 1.82 -2.04
N ARG A 53 -28.94 2.04 -1.07
CA ARG A 53 -30.37 2.09 -1.34
C ARG A 53 -30.68 3.36 -2.13
N LYS A 54 -31.30 3.21 -3.30
CA LYS A 54 -31.79 4.32 -4.12
C LYS A 54 -33.31 4.21 -4.25
N ILE A 55 -33.99 5.36 -4.20
CA ILE A 55 -35.44 5.42 -4.44
C ILE A 55 -35.65 5.33 -5.95
N LEU A 56 -36.36 4.29 -6.40
CA LEU A 56 -36.67 4.08 -7.81
C LEU A 56 -37.71 5.11 -8.28
N CYS A 57 -37.57 5.57 -9.52
CA CYS A 57 -38.57 6.44 -10.13
C CYS A 57 -39.80 5.62 -10.54
N GLU A 58 -40.98 5.94 -10.01
CA GLU A 58 -42.20 5.21 -10.31
C GLU A 58 -42.61 5.40 -11.77
N PHE A 59 -42.43 6.61 -12.31
CA PHE A 59 -42.72 6.92 -13.72
C PHE A 59 -41.77 6.18 -14.69
N TYR A 60 -40.49 6.06 -14.33
CA TYR A 60 -39.53 5.29 -15.13
C TYR A 60 -39.88 3.80 -15.14
N LEU A 61 -40.29 3.26 -13.99
CA LEU A 61 -40.77 1.88 -13.90
C LEU A 61 -42.06 1.65 -14.71
N ALA A 62 -42.93 2.66 -14.79
CA ALA A 62 -44.11 2.65 -15.65
C ALA A 62 -43.78 2.76 -17.16
N GLY A 63 -42.50 2.96 -17.52
CA GLY A 63 -41.99 2.96 -18.89
C GLY A 63 -41.54 4.33 -19.41
N PHE A 64 -41.95 5.43 -18.78
CA PHE A 64 -41.58 6.77 -19.22
C PHE A 64 -41.53 7.77 -18.07
N CYS A 65 -40.37 8.41 -17.89
CA CYS A 65 -40.19 9.51 -16.94
C CYS A 65 -40.10 10.85 -17.71
N PRO A 66 -40.95 11.85 -17.42
CA PRO A 66 -40.92 13.15 -18.09
C PRO A 66 -39.62 13.93 -17.83
N ASP A 67 -38.98 13.71 -16.68
CA ASP A 67 -37.69 14.32 -16.34
C ASP A 67 -36.50 13.66 -17.06
N GLY A 68 -36.72 12.56 -17.79
CA GLY A 68 -35.69 11.89 -18.58
C GLY A 68 -34.44 11.52 -17.77
N LYS A 69 -33.25 11.96 -18.21
CA LYS A 69 -31.97 11.64 -17.55
C LYS A 69 -31.65 12.56 -16.36
N THR A 70 -32.38 13.66 -16.18
CA THR A 70 -32.18 14.63 -15.10
C THR A 70 -33.07 14.37 -13.89
N CYS A 71 -33.84 13.27 -13.90
CA CYS A 71 -34.69 12.89 -12.77
C CYS A 71 -33.87 12.69 -11.49
N LYS A 72 -34.41 13.18 -10.36
CA LYS A 72 -33.80 13.01 -9.03
C LYS A 72 -33.90 11.57 -8.51
N LYS A 73 -34.86 10.80 -9.01
CA LYS A 73 -35.08 9.40 -8.65
C LYS A 73 -34.24 8.47 -9.52
N ALA A 74 -33.94 7.27 -9.02
CA ALA A 74 -33.06 6.35 -9.72
C ALA A 74 -33.75 5.70 -10.92
N HIS A 75 -33.05 5.73 -12.06
CA HIS A 75 -33.39 5.04 -13.30
C HIS A 75 -32.43 3.84 -13.47
N PRO A 76 -32.76 2.66 -12.94
CA PRO A 76 -31.90 1.49 -13.03
C PRO A 76 -31.76 1.02 -14.48
N ARG A 77 -30.56 0.58 -14.85
CA ARG A 77 -30.34 -0.19 -16.08
C ARG A 77 -30.17 -1.66 -15.73
N TRP A 78 -30.72 -2.53 -16.56
CA TRP A 78 -30.63 -3.98 -16.39
C TRP A 78 -29.71 -4.60 -17.46
N PRO A 79 -28.38 -4.46 -17.34
CA PRO A 79 -27.46 -5.18 -18.20
C PRO A 79 -27.50 -6.68 -17.89
N THR A 80 -27.45 -7.50 -18.93
CA THR A 80 -27.44 -8.98 -18.84
C THR A 80 -26.07 -9.53 -18.45
N ASP A 81 -25.00 -8.81 -18.76
CA ASP A 81 -23.62 -9.32 -18.69
C ASP A 81 -22.91 -8.86 -17.40
N LEU A 82 -23.47 -9.21 -16.24
CA LEU A 82 -22.85 -8.87 -14.96
C LEU A 82 -22.11 -10.07 -14.34
N PRO A 83 -20.88 -9.86 -13.83
CA PRO A 83 -20.12 -10.92 -13.17
C PRO A 83 -20.83 -11.38 -11.90
N LYS A 84 -20.65 -12.65 -11.54
CA LYS A 84 -21.24 -13.22 -10.31
C LYS A 84 -20.79 -12.42 -9.08
N PRO A 85 -21.70 -12.06 -8.16
CA PRO A 85 -21.34 -11.33 -6.96
C PRO A 85 -20.49 -12.21 -6.04
N THR A 86 -19.56 -11.59 -5.32
CA THR A 86 -18.65 -12.27 -4.39
C THR A 86 -19.01 -11.93 -2.94
N VAL A 87 -18.79 -12.89 -2.04
CA VAL A 87 -19.05 -12.73 -0.61
C VAL A 87 -17.95 -11.85 0.00
N ARG A 88 -18.32 -11.02 0.97
CA ARG A 88 -17.36 -10.24 1.76
C ARG A 88 -16.57 -11.22 2.63
N VAL A 89 -15.27 -11.31 2.38
CA VAL A 89 -14.35 -12.03 3.26
C VAL A 89 -13.97 -11.04 4.35
N GLU A 90 -14.56 -11.21 5.54
CA GLU A 90 -14.12 -10.51 6.74
C GLU A 90 -12.97 -11.31 7.35
N ARG A 91 -11.84 -10.66 7.62
CA ARG A 91 -10.71 -11.30 8.32
C ARG A 91 -11.13 -11.44 9.78
N ASP A 92 -11.02 -12.64 10.32
CA ASP A 92 -11.52 -12.90 11.68
C ASP A 92 -10.73 -12.04 12.68
N PRO A 93 -11.39 -11.34 13.63
CA PRO A 93 -10.70 -10.49 14.60
C PRO A 93 -9.56 -11.20 15.35
N GLU A 94 -9.70 -12.51 15.62
CA GLU A 94 -8.68 -13.31 16.29
C GLU A 94 -7.44 -13.48 15.41
N GLU A 95 -7.61 -13.78 14.12
CA GLU A 95 -6.53 -13.92 13.14
C GLU A 95 -5.77 -12.59 12.96
N VAL A 96 -6.51 -11.47 12.90
CA VAL A 96 -5.90 -10.13 12.84
C VAL A 96 -5.08 -9.83 14.10
N ALA A 97 -5.60 -10.17 15.28
CA ALA A 97 -4.91 -9.95 16.54
C ALA A 97 -3.65 -10.82 16.67
N GLU A 98 -3.71 -12.08 16.23
CA GLU A 98 -2.55 -12.98 16.21
C GLU A 98 -1.46 -12.47 15.26
N GLU A 99 -1.83 -12.06 14.05
CA GLU A 99 -0.91 -11.45 13.07
C GLU A 99 -0.22 -10.22 13.66
N GLN A 100 -0.97 -9.36 14.36
CA GLN A 100 -0.41 -8.19 15.06
C GLN A 100 0.55 -8.56 16.19
N ARG A 101 0.25 -9.63 16.95
CA ARG A 101 1.14 -10.13 18.03
C ARG A 101 2.45 -10.66 17.45
N ILE A 102 2.38 -11.46 16.39
CA ILE A 102 3.57 -12.02 15.72
C ILE A 102 4.44 -10.89 15.16
N LEU A 103 3.83 -9.87 14.54
CA LEU A 103 4.57 -8.72 14.02
C LEU A 103 5.30 -7.96 15.14
N ARG A 104 4.65 -7.76 16.29
CA ARG A 104 5.27 -7.11 17.46
C ARG A 104 6.44 -7.93 18.01
N GLU A 105 6.27 -9.24 18.17
CA GLU A 105 7.34 -10.12 18.66
C GLU A 105 8.54 -10.12 17.70
N ASN A 106 8.29 -10.15 16.39
CA ASN A 106 9.36 -10.07 15.39
C ASN A 106 10.10 -8.74 15.44
N ALA A 107 9.40 -7.62 15.65
CA ALA A 107 10.02 -6.31 15.80
C ALA A 107 10.89 -6.23 17.07
N GLU A 108 10.41 -6.74 18.21
CA GLU A 108 11.19 -6.80 19.47
C GLU A 108 12.46 -7.66 19.31
N ARG A 109 12.34 -8.82 18.64
CA ARG A 109 13.48 -9.71 18.36
C ARG A 109 14.49 -9.07 17.41
N GLU A 110 14.03 -8.28 16.45
CA GLU A 110 14.91 -7.52 15.55
C GLU A 110 15.65 -6.42 16.31
N GLU A 111 14.97 -5.67 17.18
CA GLU A 111 15.57 -4.64 18.04
C GLU A 111 16.64 -5.23 18.98
N GLU A 112 16.38 -6.40 19.58
CA GLU A 112 17.36 -7.09 20.43
C GLU A 112 18.61 -7.49 19.63
N ARG A 113 18.45 -8.04 18.42
CA ARG A 113 19.59 -8.36 17.54
C ARG A 113 20.38 -7.13 17.14
N GLU A 114 19.71 -6.00 16.87
CA GLU A 114 20.40 -4.75 16.58
C GLU A 114 21.15 -4.20 17.81
N ARG A 115 20.55 -4.31 19.00
CA ARG A 115 21.19 -3.95 20.27
C ARG A 115 22.41 -4.82 20.55
N GLU A 116 22.36 -6.13 20.30
CA GLU A 116 23.53 -7.00 20.45
C GLU A 116 24.62 -6.67 19.41
N LYS A 117 24.23 -6.37 18.17
CA LYS A 117 25.15 -6.08 17.07
C LYS A 117 25.84 -4.71 17.19
N PHE A 118 25.16 -3.70 17.70
CA PHE A 118 25.63 -2.30 17.71
C PHE A 118 25.72 -1.67 19.12
N GLY A 119 25.16 -2.28 20.16
CA GLY A 119 25.13 -1.76 21.54
C GLY A 119 26.36 -2.08 22.40
N GLY A 120 27.40 -2.69 21.81
CA GLY A 120 28.68 -2.93 22.48
C GLY A 120 29.59 -1.71 22.42
N GLY A 121 29.36 -0.71 23.28
CA GLY A 121 30.28 0.42 23.37
C GLY A 121 30.11 1.31 24.59
N GLU A 122 30.63 0.89 25.75
CA GLU A 122 31.40 1.79 26.62
C GLU A 122 32.24 1.04 27.69
N GLY A 123 33.58 1.19 27.60
CA GLY A 123 34.47 1.07 28.77
C GLY A 123 35.64 0.07 28.70
N GLY A 124 36.78 0.43 28.09
CA GLY A 124 38.07 -0.24 28.35
C GLY A 124 39.07 -0.17 27.19
N GLY A 125 39.97 0.81 27.22
CA GLY A 125 40.86 1.13 26.09
C GLY A 125 41.84 0.02 25.67
N ARG A 126 42.09 -0.03 24.35
CA ARG A 126 43.41 -0.18 23.71
C ARG A 126 43.26 0.00 22.20
N GLY A 127 44.07 0.90 21.64
CA GLY A 127 44.41 0.86 20.21
C GLY A 127 43.54 1.72 19.30
N ARG A 128 43.74 3.05 19.32
CA ARG A 128 43.53 3.84 18.10
C ARG A 128 44.52 3.32 17.05
N GLY A 129 44.04 2.47 16.14
CA GLY A 129 44.78 1.99 14.98
C GLY A 129 45.13 3.17 14.08
N ARG A 130 46.31 3.73 14.33
CA ARG A 130 47.00 4.71 13.52
C ARG A 130 47.29 4.07 12.15
N TRP A 131 46.49 4.42 11.14
CA TRP A 131 46.77 4.07 9.75
C TRP A 131 48.01 4.85 9.27
N HIS A 132 49.20 4.31 9.55
CA HIS A 132 50.47 4.75 8.97
C HIS A 132 51.35 3.54 8.68
N GLY A 133 51.60 3.29 7.39
CA GLY A 133 52.74 2.55 6.82
C GLY A 133 52.77 1.05 7.11
N GLY A 134 53.03 0.15 6.17
CA GLY A 134 53.77 0.27 4.92
C GLY A 134 54.64 -1.00 4.79
N GLY A 135 54.77 -1.51 3.56
CA GLY A 135 55.64 -2.63 3.20
C GLY A 135 54.86 -3.73 2.47
N GLY A 136 55.09 -4.08 1.21
CA GLY A 136 56.24 -3.80 0.36
C GLY A 136 56.65 -5.12 -0.30
N PHE A 137 56.17 -5.36 -1.52
CA PHE A 137 56.76 -6.36 -2.42
C PHE A 137 57.06 -5.64 -3.73
N GLY A 138 58.36 -5.42 -3.95
CA GLY A 138 58.88 -4.69 -5.10
C GLY A 138 58.90 -5.51 -6.38
N GLY A 139 59.04 -4.79 -7.48
CA GLY A 139 59.31 -5.34 -8.81
C GLY A 139 59.19 -4.24 -9.86
N GLY A 140 60.24 -3.44 -10.03
CA GLY A 140 60.26 -2.28 -10.91
C GLY A 140 60.57 -2.56 -12.40
N ARG A 141 60.76 -1.44 -13.11
CA ARG A 141 61.06 -1.23 -14.56
C ARG A 141 59.81 -1.24 -15.44
N GLY A 142 59.47 -0.23 -16.23
CA GLY A 142 60.11 1.04 -16.58
C GLY A 142 59.63 1.47 -17.99
N ARG A 143 59.70 2.78 -18.26
CA ARG A 143 59.86 3.44 -19.58
C ARG A 143 58.67 3.55 -20.55
N GLY A 144 58.42 4.82 -20.93
CA GLY A 144 57.92 5.27 -22.24
C GLY A 144 56.39 5.35 -22.32
N GLY A 145 55.74 6.47 -22.61
CA GLY A 145 56.09 7.56 -23.51
C GLY A 145 55.06 7.57 -24.64
N GLY A 146 54.33 8.67 -24.86
CA GLY A 146 53.48 8.81 -26.05
C GLY A 146 52.18 9.57 -25.83
N ASP A 147 52.27 10.89 -25.93
CA ASP A 147 51.20 11.78 -26.38
C ASP A 147 50.62 11.27 -27.71
N GLN A 148 49.28 11.21 -27.84
CA GLN A 148 48.55 11.72 -29.02
C GLN A 148 47.03 11.44 -28.96
N ARG A 149 46.29 12.55 -28.83
CA ARG A 149 45.24 13.01 -29.76
C ARG A 149 44.03 12.11 -30.10
N ARG A 150 42.88 12.82 -30.04
CA ARG A 150 41.68 12.74 -30.91
C ARG A 150 40.71 11.57 -30.62
N GLN A 151 39.40 11.66 -30.81
CA GLN A 151 38.40 12.71 -30.99
C GLN A 151 37.06 11.95 -31.13
N ARG A 152 35.94 12.50 -30.64
CA ARG A 152 34.51 12.13 -30.94
C ARG A 152 34.03 10.80 -30.31
N GLY A 153 32.80 10.68 -29.84
CA GLY A 153 31.63 11.56 -29.81
C GLY A 153 30.33 10.75 -29.60
N ARG A 154 29.25 11.46 -29.23
CA ARG A 154 27.82 11.04 -29.15
C ARG A 154 27.49 9.96 -28.10
N GLY A 155 26.50 10.09 -27.21
CA GLY A 155 25.28 10.91 -27.21
C GLY A 155 24.06 9.98 -27.23
N HIS A 156 23.17 10.14 -26.22
CA HIS A 156 21.73 9.78 -26.13
C HIS A 156 21.28 8.42 -26.72
N TYR A 157 20.51 7.60 -26.02
CA TYR A 157 19.22 7.88 -25.37
C TYR A 157 19.04 7.11 -24.07
#